data_AF-M0ABH6-F1
#
_entry.id   AF-M0ABH6-F1
#
_cell.length_a   1.000
_cell.length_b   1.000
_cell.length_c   1.000
_cell.angle_alpha   90.00
_cell.angle_beta   90.00
_cell.angle_gamma   90.00
#
_symmetry.space_group_name_H-M   'P 1'
#
loop_
_entity.id
_entity.type
_entity.pdbx_description
1 polymer ?
#
loop_
_entity_poly.entity_id
_entity_poly.type
_entity_poly.pdbx_seq_one_letter_code
_entity_poly.pdbx_strand_id
1 'polypeptide(L)'
;MPLDQFDEAFREYYHALINPERTKQEYGITEGRVEFEGEPRIALIMKGFCINDENEVVEVLPDMYIYYSKEDIEETYTTGTPASCSEGTTQITPMVPPFVEVPEDFVYPEDFRGFLINNLICQIRDVYRNMGEIPPKQYDIEGYGKPKGNFDRDEY
;
A
#
# COMPACT_ATOMS: atom_id res chain seq x y z
N MET A 1 -19.60 -4.28 7.40
CA MET A 1 -19.74 -4.65 5.98
C MET A 1 -19.99 -6.17 5.87
N PRO A 2 -20.70 -6.69 4.84
CA PRO A 2 -20.73 -8.12 4.54
C PRO A 2 -19.32 -8.70 4.31
N LEU A 3 -19.06 -9.91 4.83
CA LEU A 3 -17.74 -10.55 4.73
C LEU A 3 -17.26 -10.70 3.27
N ASP A 4 -18.16 -11.11 2.37
CA ASP A 4 -17.82 -11.32 0.95
C ASP A 4 -17.32 -10.05 0.27
N GLN A 5 -17.84 -8.88 0.64
CA GLN A 5 -17.40 -7.60 0.09
C GLN A 5 -16.00 -7.23 0.58
N PHE A 6 -15.72 -7.51 1.86
CA PHE A 6 -14.38 -7.31 2.41
C PHE A 6 -13.39 -8.26 1.73
N ASP A 7 -13.71 -9.55 1.62
CA ASP A 7 -12.83 -10.55 1.01
C ASP A 7 -12.54 -10.23 -0.46
N GLU A 8 -13.53 -9.74 -1.21
CA GLU A 8 -13.34 -9.29 -2.59
C GLU A 8 -12.36 -8.10 -2.67
N ALA A 9 -12.58 -7.05 -1.88
CA ALA A 9 -11.70 -5.88 -1.88
C ALA A 9 -10.30 -6.20 -1.36
N PHE A 10 -10.19 -7.11 -0.40
CA PHE A 10 -8.93 -7.60 0.14
C PHE A 10 -8.15 -8.40 -0.90
N ARG A 11 -8.86 -9.23 -1.68
CA ARG A 11 -8.31 -9.98 -2.82
C ARG A 11 -7.88 -9.06 -3.94
N GLU A 12 -8.68 -8.06 -4.29
CA GLU A 12 -8.32 -7.04 -5.29
C GLU A 12 -7.00 -6.37 -4.92
N TYR A 13 -6.85 -5.95 -3.66
CA TYR A 13 -5.62 -5.29 -3.21
C TYR A 13 -4.41 -6.22 -3.28
N TYR A 14 -4.56 -7.49 -2.89
CA TYR A 14 -3.50 -8.49 -3.05
C TYR A 14 -3.08 -8.65 -4.52
N HIS A 15 -4.05 -8.79 -5.44
CA HIS A 15 -3.75 -8.96 -6.87
C HIS A 15 -3.04 -7.75 -7.48
N ALA A 16 -3.36 -6.54 -7.02
CA ALA A 16 -2.68 -5.34 -7.44
C ALA A 16 -1.20 -5.32 -7.03
N LEU A 17 -0.88 -5.86 -5.85
CA LEU A 17 0.48 -5.93 -5.34
C LEU A 17 1.34 -6.98 -6.04
N ILE A 18 0.76 -8.13 -6.40
CA ILE A 18 1.51 -9.23 -7.04
C ILE A 18 1.55 -9.14 -8.57
N ASN A 19 0.75 -8.26 -9.17
CA ASN A 19 0.71 -8.06 -10.62
C ASN A 19 0.70 -6.56 -10.97
N PRO A 20 1.81 -5.83 -10.67
CA PRO A 20 1.89 -4.40 -10.94
C PRO A 20 1.72 -4.05 -12.43
N GLU A 21 2.10 -4.94 -13.34
CA GLU A 21 1.93 -4.72 -14.78
C GLU A 21 0.46 -4.63 -15.18
N ARG A 22 -0.38 -5.50 -14.63
CA ARG A 22 -1.83 -5.41 -14.81
C ARG A 22 -2.37 -4.12 -14.20
N THR A 23 -1.94 -3.78 -12.99
CA THR A 23 -2.36 -2.54 -12.32
C THR A 23 -1.97 -1.30 -13.12
N LYS A 24 -0.78 -1.26 -13.72
CA LYS A 24 -0.37 -0.17 -14.61
C LYS A 24 -1.36 0.02 -15.77
N GLN A 25 -1.77 -1.08 -16.42
CA GLN A 25 -2.72 -1.02 -17.52
C GLN A 25 -4.10 -0.52 -17.07
N GLU A 26 -4.61 -1.03 -15.94
CA GLU A 26 -5.91 -0.67 -15.38
C GLU A 26 -5.97 0.82 -14.98
N TYR A 27 -4.87 1.36 -14.47
CA TYR A 27 -4.76 2.76 -14.03
C TYR A 27 -4.13 3.71 -15.06
N GLY A 28 -3.87 3.23 -16.28
CA GLY A 28 -3.33 4.04 -17.38
C GLY A 28 -1.87 4.47 -17.22
N ILE A 29 -1.13 3.85 -16.31
CA ILE A 29 0.29 4.11 -16.02
C ILE A 29 1.14 3.40 -17.08
N THR A 30 1.16 3.94 -18.29
CA THR A 30 1.84 3.35 -19.47
C THR A 30 2.63 4.40 -20.22
N GLU A 31 3.68 3.97 -20.93
CA GLU A 31 4.48 4.87 -21.77
C GLU A 31 3.58 5.64 -22.76
N GLY A 32 3.78 6.96 -22.83
CA GLY A 32 2.98 7.87 -23.66
C GLY A 32 1.64 8.30 -23.05
N ARG A 33 1.28 7.81 -21.86
CA ARG A 33 0.11 8.31 -21.08
C ARG A 33 0.51 8.99 -19.77
N VAL A 34 1.66 8.65 -19.23
CA VAL A 34 2.26 9.29 -18.05
C VAL A 34 2.91 10.62 -18.41
N GLU A 35 3.22 11.43 -17.40
CA GLU A 35 3.72 12.81 -17.51
C GLU A 35 5.19 12.90 -17.93
N PHE A 36 5.89 11.77 -18.01
CA PHE A 36 7.31 11.68 -18.34
C PHE A 36 7.59 10.66 -19.46
N GLU A 37 8.70 10.83 -20.16
CA GLU A 37 9.17 9.85 -21.14
C GLU A 37 9.82 8.63 -20.45
N GLY A 38 9.60 7.44 -21.00
CA GLY A 38 10.16 6.16 -20.54
C GLY A 38 9.17 5.30 -19.76
N GLU A 39 9.65 4.10 -19.38
CA GLU A 39 8.82 3.09 -18.74
C GLU A 39 8.49 3.45 -17.28
N PRO A 40 7.21 3.66 -16.93
CA PRO A 40 6.81 3.97 -15.56
C PRO A 40 6.83 2.73 -14.67
N ARG A 41 7.05 2.94 -13.38
CA ARG A 41 7.03 1.90 -12.35
C ARG A 41 6.17 2.34 -11.17
N ILE A 42 5.38 1.41 -10.66
CA ILE A 42 4.59 1.63 -9.45
C ILE A 42 5.54 1.58 -8.25
N ALA A 43 5.54 2.66 -7.47
CA ALA A 43 6.31 2.78 -6.24
C ALA A 43 5.48 2.38 -5.00
N LEU A 44 4.18 2.65 -5.02
CA LEU A 44 3.29 2.38 -3.87
C LEU A 44 1.85 2.18 -4.34
N ILE A 45 1.17 1.19 -3.76
CA ILE A 45 -0.26 0.97 -3.93
C ILE A 45 -0.94 1.11 -2.56
N MET A 46 -1.93 1.99 -2.49
CA MET A 46 -2.69 2.29 -1.28
C MET A 46 -4.14 1.85 -1.44
N LYS A 47 -4.68 1.15 -0.45
CA LYS A 47 -6.11 0.81 -0.34
C LYS A 47 -6.63 1.34 1.00
N GLY A 48 -7.79 1.99 1.02
CA GLY A 48 -8.34 2.54 2.26
C GLY A 48 -9.38 1.62 2.89
N PHE A 49 -9.25 1.39 4.20
CA PHE A 49 -10.22 0.66 5.02
C PHE A 49 -10.78 1.60 6.09
N CYS A 50 -12.09 1.66 6.23
CA CYS A 50 -12.77 2.52 7.20
C CYS A 50 -13.23 1.67 8.38
N ILE A 51 -12.72 1.98 9.57
CA ILE A 51 -13.07 1.30 10.81
C ILE A 51 -13.95 2.19 11.70
N ASN A 52 -14.92 1.59 12.38
CA ASN A 52 -15.72 2.26 13.40
C ASN A 52 -15.04 2.22 14.79
N ASP A 53 -15.67 2.82 15.80
CA ASP A 53 -15.17 2.83 17.19
C ASP A 53 -15.15 1.44 17.85
N GLU A 54 -15.84 0.46 17.27
CA GLU A 54 -15.80 -0.95 17.69
C GLU A 54 -14.66 -1.74 17.02
N ASN A 55 -13.81 -1.06 16.23
CA ASN A 55 -12.73 -1.63 15.42
C ASN A 55 -13.19 -2.60 14.33
N GLU A 56 -14.42 -2.46 13.85
CA GLU A 56 -14.95 -3.22 12.73
C GLU A 56 -14.75 -2.46 11.42
N VAL A 57 -14.37 -3.17 10.35
CA VAL A 57 -14.34 -2.62 9.00
C VAL A 57 -15.78 -2.44 8.50
N VAL A 58 -16.21 -1.17 8.40
CA VAL A 58 -17.56 -0.80 7.97
C VAL A 58 -17.63 -0.46 6.49
N GLU A 59 -16.53 0.03 5.93
CA GLU A 59 -16.40 0.44 4.53
C GLU A 59 -14.96 0.17 4.04
N VAL A 60 -14.81 -0.15 2.75
CA VAL A 60 -13.52 -0.23 2.06
C VAL A 60 -13.63 0.74 0.89
N LEU A 61 -12.68 1.66 0.80
CA LEU A 61 -12.69 2.67 -0.25
C LEU A 61 -12.56 2.00 -1.62
N PRO A 62 -13.36 2.43 -2.62
CA PRO A 62 -13.51 1.69 -3.87
C PRO A 62 -12.21 1.66 -4.67
N ASP A 63 -11.57 2.82 -4.85
CA ASP A 63 -10.36 2.94 -5.67
C ASP A 63 -9.09 2.76 -4.85
N MET A 64 -8.05 2.22 -5.48
CA MET A 64 -6.68 2.33 -5.00
C MET A 64 -6.10 3.69 -5.39
N TYR A 65 -5.20 4.19 -4.54
CA TYR A 65 -4.39 5.36 -4.82
C TYR A 65 -2.95 4.92 -5.07
N ILE A 66 -2.39 5.26 -6.23
CA ILE A 66 -1.15 4.67 -6.72
C ILE A 66 -0.11 5.76 -6.91
N TYR A 67 1.07 5.56 -6.33
CA TYR A 67 2.25 6.37 -6.60
C TYR A 67 3.11 5.65 -7.62
N TYR A 68 3.58 6.40 -8.62
CA TYR A 68 4.44 5.89 -9.67
C TYR A 68 5.50 6.92 -10.06
N SER A 69 6.62 6.42 -10.56
CA SER A 69 7.73 7.24 -11.06
C SER A 69 8.51 6.45 -12.10
N LYS A 70 9.72 6.90 -12.45
CA LYS A 70 10.76 6.08 -13.08
C LYS A 70 12.05 6.20 -12.27
N GLU A 71 12.99 5.27 -12.46
CA GLU A 71 14.24 5.22 -11.67
C GLU A 71 15.05 6.52 -11.72
N ASP A 72 15.02 7.20 -12.87
CA ASP A 72 15.88 8.35 -13.15
C ASP A 72 15.21 9.72 -12.86
N ILE A 73 14.09 9.73 -12.15
CA ILE A 73 13.45 10.98 -11.69
C ILE A 73 13.20 10.95 -10.19
N GLU A 74 13.40 12.09 -9.57
CA GLU A 74 13.08 12.32 -8.16
C GLU A 74 11.57 12.50 -7.95
N GLU A 75 10.87 12.98 -8.99
CA GLU A 75 9.45 13.27 -8.94
C GLU A 75 8.61 11.98 -8.89
N THR A 76 7.60 11.99 -8.02
CA THR A 76 6.59 10.93 -7.94
C THR A 76 5.24 11.48 -8.34
N TYR A 77 4.56 10.74 -9.21
CA TYR A 77 3.23 11.05 -9.75
C TYR A 77 2.19 10.16 -9.10
N THR A 78 0.93 10.55 -9.18
CA THR A 78 -0.17 9.80 -8.58
C THR A 78 -1.36 9.63 -9.52
N THR A 79 -2.07 8.53 -9.36
CA THR A 79 -3.33 8.24 -10.05
C THR A 79 -4.30 7.52 -9.10
N GLY A 80 -5.54 7.38 -9.55
CA GLY A 80 -6.66 6.94 -8.71
C GLY A 80 -7.34 8.09 -7.98
N THR A 81 -8.49 7.80 -7.39
CA THR A 81 -9.28 8.78 -6.67
C THR A 81 -8.84 8.82 -5.21
N PRO A 82 -8.38 9.97 -4.68
CA PRO A 82 -8.22 10.11 -3.24
C PRO A 82 -9.61 10.12 -2.59
N ALA A 83 -10.03 8.96 -2.11
CA ALA A 83 -11.23 8.82 -1.31
C ALA A 83 -10.88 8.94 0.18
N SER A 84 -11.84 9.42 0.97
CA SER A 84 -11.74 9.50 2.42
C SER A 84 -12.93 8.83 3.06
N CYS A 85 -12.69 8.17 4.19
CA CYS A 85 -13.78 7.59 4.98
C CYS A 85 -14.76 8.66 5.48
N SER A 86 -16.00 8.24 5.74
CA SER A 86 -17.06 9.11 6.26
C SER A 86 -16.76 9.62 7.68
N GLU A 87 -17.37 10.75 8.07
CA GLU A 87 -17.27 11.26 9.44
C GLU A 87 -17.69 10.20 10.47
N GLY A 88 -16.93 10.11 11.57
CA GLY A 88 -17.16 9.10 12.61
C GLY A 88 -16.51 7.75 12.33
N THR A 89 -15.70 7.63 11.29
CA THR A 89 -14.84 6.46 11.03
C THR A 89 -13.37 6.85 10.96
N THR A 90 -12.49 5.90 11.26
CA THR A 90 -11.04 6.05 11.12
C THR A 90 -10.58 5.37 9.84
N GLN A 91 -9.83 6.09 9.02
CA GLN A 91 -9.23 5.52 7.81
C GLN A 91 -7.89 4.85 8.13
N ILE A 92 -7.79 3.56 7.84
CA ILE A 92 -6.55 2.80 7.84
C ILE A 92 -6.11 2.62 6.38
N THR A 93 -4.90 3.07 6.05
CA THR A 93 -4.38 3.00 4.68
C THR A 93 -3.04 2.28 4.65
N PRO A 94 -3.04 0.96 4.38
CA PRO A 94 -1.83 0.25 4.04
C PRO A 94 -1.12 0.94 2.87
N MET A 95 0.17 1.18 3.05
CA MET A 95 1.06 1.77 2.06
C MET A 95 2.09 0.71 1.71
N VAL A 96 1.88 0.02 0.59
CA VAL A 96 2.67 -1.18 0.24
C VAL A 96 3.24 -1.04 -1.18
N PRO A 97 4.56 -1.25 -1.39
CA PRO A 97 5.12 -1.36 -2.74
C PRO A 97 4.71 -2.69 -3.40
N PRO A 98 4.65 -2.78 -4.73
CA PRO A 98 4.41 -4.05 -5.40
C PRO A 98 5.44 -5.11 -4.99
N PHE A 99 5.02 -6.37 -4.99
CA PHE A 99 5.91 -7.48 -4.68
C PHE A 99 6.83 -7.71 -5.88
N VAL A 100 8.13 -7.86 -5.61
CA VAL A 100 9.11 -8.23 -6.64
C VAL A 100 8.84 -9.68 -7.06
N GLU A 101 8.72 -10.57 -6.08
CA GLU A 101 8.33 -11.96 -6.26
C GLU A 101 7.45 -12.41 -5.08
N VAL A 102 6.51 -13.31 -5.34
CA VAL A 102 5.70 -13.95 -4.30
C VAL A 102 6.40 -15.26 -3.91
N PRO A 103 6.66 -15.52 -2.61
CA PRO A 103 7.24 -16.80 -2.18
C PRO A 103 6.39 -18.00 -2.64
N GLU A 104 7.03 -19.10 -3.04
CA GLU A 104 6.32 -20.30 -3.52
C GLU A 104 5.41 -20.92 -2.45
N ASP A 105 5.74 -20.73 -1.17
CA ASP A 105 5.00 -21.21 -0.01
C ASP A 105 3.97 -20.21 0.53
N PHE A 106 3.77 -19.07 -0.13
CA PHE A 106 2.81 -18.04 0.30
C PHE A 106 1.36 -18.52 0.19
N VAL A 107 0.65 -18.54 1.33
CA VAL A 107 -0.73 -18.97 1.47
C VAL A 107 -1.66 -17.77 1.64
N TYR A 108 -2.48 -17.52 0.62
CA TYR A 108 -3.57 -16.53 0.70
C TYR A 108 -4.85 -17.18 1.28
N PRO A 109 -5.61 -16.49 2.17
CA PRO A 109 -5.40 -15.11 2.64
C PRO A 109 -4.53 -14.96 3.89
N GLU A 110 -4.15 -16.04 4.57
CA GLU A 110 -3.52 -16.02 5.89
C GLU A 110 -2.21 -15.22 5.92
N ASP A 111 -1.30 -15.49 4.99
CA ASP A 111 0.00 -14.83 4.95
C ASP A 111 -0.13 -13.37 4.53
N PHE A 112 -1.09 -13.06 3.64
CA PHE A 112 -1.36 -11.67 3.26
C PHE A 112 -1.94 -10.86 4.43
N ARG A 113 -2.77 -11.47 5.27
CA ARG A 113 -3.25 -10.84 6.52
C ARG A 113 -2.10 -10.56 7.47
N GLY A 114 -1.23 -11.54 7.71
CA GLY A 114 -0.04 -11.39 8.55
C GLY A 114 0.89 -10.29 8.03
N PHE A 115 1.12 -10.28 6.72
CA PHE A 115 1.89 -9.26 6.03
C PHE A 115 1.33 -7.85 6.23
N LEU A 116 0.02 -7.63 6.00
CA LEU A 116 -0.58 -6.30 6.14
C LEU A 116 -0.55 -5.78 7.58
N ILE A 117 -0.75 -6.65 8.56
CA ILE A 117 -0.63 -6.28 9.97
C ILE A 117 0.81 -5.83 10.27
N ASN A 118 1.81 -6.58 9.81
CA ASN A 118 3.22 -6.23 9.98
C ASN A 118 3.53 -4.88 9.30
N ASN A 119 3.07 -4.70 8.05
CA ASN A 119 3.25 -3.44 7.32
C ASN A 119 2.64 -2.25 8.06
N LEU A 120 1.43 -2.38 8.61
CA LEU A 120 0.78 -1.33 9.39
C LEU A 120 1.55 -1.00 10.67
N ILE A 121 2.10 -2.01 11.35
CA ILE A 121 2.96 -1.80 12.52
C ILE A 121 4.22 -0.99 12.13
N CYS A 122 4.86 -1.35 11.02
CA CYS A 122 6.01 -0.62 10.51
C CYS A 122 5.62 0.82 10.09
N GLN A 123 4.45 1.02 9.49
CA GLN A 123 3.98 2.39 9.20
C GLN A 123 3.83 3.23 10.47
N ILE A 124 3.35 2.66 11.58
CA ILE A 124 3.30 3.34 12.88
C ILE A 124 4.70 3.68 13.38
N ARG A 125 5.64 2.72 13.32
CA ARG A 125 7.06 2.93 13.65
C ARG A 125 7.66 4.13 12.92
N ASP A 126 7.39 4.23 11.63
CA ASP A 126 8.00 5.25 10.79
C ASP A 126 7.44 6.64 11.09
N VAL A 127 6.18 6.74 11.54
CA VAL A 127 5.64 7.99 12.08
C VAL A 127 6.48 8.46 13.27
N TYR A 128 6.76 7.60 14.25
CA TYR A 128 7.64 7.95 15.39
C TYR A 128 9.04 8.36 14.93
N ARG A 129 9.68 7.55 14.07
CA ARG A 129 11.02 7.83 13.55
C ARG A 129 11.07 9.15 12.78
N ASN A 130 10.02 9.50 12.03
CA ASN A 130 9.90 10.77 11.30
C ASN A 130 9.66 11.97 12.22
N MET A 131 9.07 11.76 13.40
CA MET A 131 8.98 12.76 14.46
C MET A 131 10.29 12.92 15.24
N GLY A 132 11.33 12.11 14.95
CA GLY A 132 12.58 12.08 15.71
C GLY A 132 12.45 11.36 17.05
N GLU A 133 11.39 10.58 17.24
CA GLU A 133 11.12 9.82 18.46
C GLU A 133 11.54 8.35 18.33
N ILE A 134 11.73 7.70 19.48
CA ILE A 134 11.98 6.26 19.55
C ILE A 134 10.61 5.55 19.60
N PRO A 135 10.29 4.69 18.62
CA PRO A 135 9.01 3.96 18.63
C PRO A 135 8.89 3.05 19.86
N PRO A 136 7.68 2.85 20.40
CA PRO A 136 7.43 1.84 21.42
C PRO A 136 7.89 0.44 20.96
N LYS A 137 8.40 -0.40 21.87
CA LYS A 137 8.97 -1.73 21.54
C LYS A 137 8.06 -2.63 20.69
N GLN A 138 6.75 -2.54 20.88
CA GLN A 138 5.77 -3.33 20.12
C GLN A 138 5.62 -2.87 18.66
N TYR A 139 6.10 -1.67 18.34
CA TYR A 139 6.11 -1.11 16.98
C TYR A 139 7.53 -0.97 16.43
N ASP A 140 8.57 -1.05 17.26
CA ASP A 140 9.98 -1.08 16.83
C ASP A 140 10.39 -2.45 16.30
N ILE A 141 9.69 -2.90 15.27
CA ILE A 141 10.02 -4.10 14.49
C ILE A 141 10.64 -3.66 13.17
N GLU A 142 11.53 -4.47 12.60
CA GLU A 142 12.09 -4.23 11.27
C GLU A 142 11.17 -4.80 10.19
N GLY A 143 11.08 -4.11 9.06
CA GLY A 143 10.13 -4.41 7.98
C GLY A 143 9.67 -3.18 7.21
N TYR A 144 8.93 -3.42 6.12
CA TYR A 144 8.35 -2.37 5.28
C TYR A 144 7.24 -1.64 6.03
N GLY A 145 7.58 -0.46 6.51
CA GLY A 145 6.72 0.70 6.60
C GLY A 145 7.49 1.78 5.86
N LYS A 146 6.85 2.85 5.39
CA LYS A 146 7.49 3.85 4.51
C LYS A 146 8.95 4.17 4.88
N PRO A 147 9.89 4.06 3.93
CA PRO A 147 11.27 4.45 4.19
C PRO A 147 11.32 5.96 4.40
N LYS A 148 12.22 6.39 5.28
CA LYS A 148 12.84 7.70 5.14
C LYS A 148 13.24 7.86 3.68
N GLY A 149 13.01 9.05 3.10
CA GLY A 149 13.43 9.35 1.73
C GLY A 149 14.80 8.74 1.41
N ASN A 150 14.85 8.07 0.25
CA ASN A 150 15.90 7.21 -0.30
C ASN A 150 15.54 5.72 -0.25
N PHE A 151 15.07 5.26 -1.41
CA PHE A 151 15.21 3.91 -1.90
C PHE A 151 16.61 3.38 -1.59
N ASP A 152 16.72 2.38 -0.71
CA ASP A 152 17.89 1.50 -0.69
C ASP A 152 17.53 0.29 -1.54
N ARG A 153 18.22 0.16 -2.67
CA ARG A 153 17.92 -0.77 -3.76
C ARG A 153 18.52 -2.17 -3.51
N ASP A 154 19.19 -2.35 -2.38
CA ASP A 154 20.10 -3.47 -2.12
C ASP A 154 19.60 -4.49 -1.07
N GLU A 155 18.35 -4.39 -0.56
CA GLU A 155 17.85 -5.34 0.46
C GLU A 155 16.64 -6.20 0.08
N TYR A 156 16.09 -6.11 -1.14
CA TYR A 156 15.12 -7.08 -1.68
C TYR A 156 15.21 -7.23 -3.20
#